data_AF-A0A951M039-F1
#
_entry.id   AF-A0A951M039-F1
#
_cell.length_a   1.000
_cell.length_b   1.000
_cell.length_c   1.000
_cell.angle_alpha   90.00
_cell.angle_beta   90.00
_cell.angle_gamma   90.00
#
_symmetry.space_group_name_H-M   'P 1'
#
loop_
_entity.id
_entity.type
_entity.pdbx_description
1 polymer ?
#
loop_
_entity_poly.entity_id
_entity_poly.type
_entity_poly.pdbx_seq_one_letter_code
_entity_poly.pdbx_strand_id
1 'polypeptide(L)'
;MRTHRFYIKAYALAVVIFLAGSSLLAPRAAPPEDEGLTVSAAPPSWQIEGALTEACTCAVPCTCNFGEGPSPHNYCYALYSYEIRKGRYGETPLDGLHFGGADLAHGRTLFIDERANDQQRAALRVILARIIERASAEEGEDEAARLAKEMRYVGIKQEYDDRRNRLEVAGIGQFNANYIMGLDKTQPLVVRNNTTWRIRESIKAKTTLYRVKVGKDKLDVKGTNSNQGDYAYTDQMDFGTAARWSCGASMSNQGEVMCGGK
;
A
#
# COMPACT_ATOMS: atom_id res chain seq x y z
N MET A 1 -68.67 -89.01 28.51
CA MET A 1 -70.13 -88.87 28.36
C MET A 1 -70.43 -87.43 27.96
N ARG A 2 -71.16 -87.26 26.84
CA ARG A 2 -71.78 -86.01 26.31
C ARG A 2 -70.81 -84.90 25.86
N THR A 3 -70.94 -84.25 24.70
CA THR A 3 -71.96 -84.27 23.62
C THR A 3 -71.38 -83.55 22.39
N HIS A 4 -71.73 -84.03 21.20
CA HIS A 4 -71.48 -83.41 19.89
C HIS A 4 -72.11 -82.00 19.75
N ARG A 5 -71.51 -81.14 18.93
CA ARG A 5 -72.25 -80.19 18.08
C ARG A 5 -71.62 -80.03 16.69
N PHE A 6 -72.54 -80.05 15.74
CA PHE A 6 -72.50 -80.04 14.28
C PHE A 6 -71.88 -78.77 13.67
N TYR A 7 -71.03 -78.90 12.65
CA TYR A 7 -71.25 -78.63 11.20
C TYR A 7 -71.56 -77.18 10.82
N ILE A 8 -70.81 -76.63 9.85
CA ILE A 8 -71.27 -76.22 8.51
C ILE A 8 -70.03 -75.87 7.66
N LYS A 9 -69.96 -76.44 6.45
CA LYS A 9 -69.00 -76.11 5.40
C LYS A 9 -69.41 -74.78 4.74
N ALA A 10 -68.45 -73.89 4.51
CA ALA A 10 -68.59 -72.82 3.53
C ALA A 10 -67.39 -72.88 2.57
N TYR A 11 -67.64 -73.30 1.34
CA TYR A 11 -66.73 -73.11 0.21
C TYR A 11 -66.92 -71.68 -0.30
N ALA A 12 -65.82 -70.92 -0.39
CA ALA A 12 -65.77 -69.69 -1.15
C ALA A 12 -64.59 -69.75 -2.13
N LEU A 13 -64.95 -69.76 -3.41
CA LEU A 13 -64.09 -69.68 -4.58
C LEU A 13 -63.55 -68.24 -4.67
N ALA A 14 -62.23 -68.03 -4.78
CA ALA A 14 -61.69 -66.73 -5.20
C ALA A 14 -60.30 -66.85 -5.83
N VAL A 15 -60.32 -66.90 -7.17
CA VAL A 15 -59.45 -66.22 -8.14
C VAL A 15 -57.95 -66.08 -7.81
N VAL A 16 -57.13 -66.84 -8.54
CA VAL A 16 -55.70 -66.59 -8.72
C VAL A 16 -55.53 -65.42 -9.69
N ILE A 17 -55.00 -64.29 -9.21
CA ILE A 17 -54.53 -63.18 -10.04
C ILE A 17 -53.01 -63.21 -10.05
N PHE A 18 -52.41 -63.46 -11.22
CA PHE A 18 -51.00 -63.23 -11.47
C PHE A 18 -50.74 -61.72 -11.54
N LEU A 19 -49.99 -61.18 -10.58
CA LEU A 19 -49.40 -59.84 -10.71
C LEU A 19 -47.95 -59.97 -11.16
N ALA A 20 -47.69 -59.49 -12.37
CA ALA A 20 -46.36 -59.36 -12.96
C ALA A 20 -45.49 -58.42 -12.12
N GLY A 21 -44.24 -58.83 -11.88
CA GLY A 21 -43.23 -58.02 -11.23
C GLY A 21 -42.95 -56.73 -12.02
N SER A 22 -43.04 -55.60 -11.32
CA SER A 22 -42.55 -54.30 -11.80
C SER A 22 -41.38 -53.92 -10.91
N SER A 23 -40.16 -54.05 -11.44
CA SER A 23 -38.93 -53.59 -10.80
C SER A 23 -38.98 -52.08 -10.59
N LEU A 24 -39.00 -51.64 -9.33
CA LEU A 24 -38.83 -50.23 -8.96
C LEU A 24 -37.36 -49.84 -9.19
N LEU A 25 -37.10 -49.06 -10.25
CA LEU A 25 -35.87 -48.29 -10.39
C LEU A 25 -35.89 -47.17 -9.34
N ALA A 26 -34.97 -47.22 -8.37
CA ALA A 26 -34.71 -46.12 -7.46
C ALA A 26 -34.18 -44.90 -8.25
N PRO A 27 -34.59 -43.66 -7.92
CA PRO A 27 -34.04 -42.48 -8.57
C PRO A 27 -32.54 -42.35 -8.22
N ARG A 28 -31.73 -42.15 -9.26
CA ARG A 28 -30.29 -41.87 -9.15
C ARG A 28 -30.13 -40.53 -8.42
N ALA A 29 -29.49 -40.55 -7.25
CA ALA A 29 -29.09 -39.34 -6.54
C ALA A 29 -28.20 -38.47 -7.46
N ALA A 30 -28.51 -37.18 -7.52
CA ALA A 30 -27.65 -36.19 -8.16
C ALA A 30 -26.30 -36.14 -7.41
N PRO A 31 -25.17 -35.95 -8.10
CA PRO A 31 -23.89 -35.74 -7.44
C PRO A 31 -23.93 -34.43 -6.62
N PRO A 32 -23.21 -34.35 -5.49
CA PRO A 32 -23.13 -33.13 -4.71
C PRO A 32 -22.51 -32.01 -5.56
N GLU A 33 -23.20 -30.87 -5.61
CA GLU A 33 -22.67 -29.65 -6.21
C GLU A 33 -21.45 -29.17 -5.41
N ASP A 34 -20.42 -28.81 -6.16
CA ASP A 34 -19.09 -28.42 -5.72
C ASP A 34 -19.15 -27.17 -4.82
N GLU A 35 -18.98 -27.33 -3.50
CA GLU A 35 -18.70 -26.24 -2.58
C GLU A 35 -17.27 -25.74 -2.81
N GLY A 36 -17.11 -24.88 -3.82
CA GLY A 36 -15.81 -24.39 -4.25
C GLY A 36 -15.84 -22.95 -4.77
N LEU A 37 -16.76 -22.09 -4.31
CA LEU A 37 -16.62 -20.65 -4.54
C LEU A 37 -15.61 -20.09 -3.51
N THR A 38 -14.34 -20.04 -3.90
CA THR A 38 -13.40 -19.10 -3.28
C THR A 38 -13.89 -17.70 -3.60
N VAL A 39 -14.72 -17.13 -2.73
CA VAL A 39 -14.95 -15.69 -2.71
C VAL A 39 -13.61 -15.08 -2.33
N SER A 40 -12.91 -14.51 -3.30
CA SER A 40 -11.80 -13.62 -3.01
C SER A 40 -12.35 -12.53 -2.10
N ALA A 41 -11.93 -12.54 -0.84
CA ALA A 41 -12.36 -11.53 0.11
C ALA A 41 -11.89 -10.17 -0.43
N ALA A 42 -12.79 -9.18 -0.45
CA ALA A 42 -12.41 -7.84 -0.86
C ALA A 42 -11.23 -7.35 -0.01
N PRO A 43 -10.25 -6.63 -0.60
CA PRO A 43 -9.08 -6.18 0.12
C PRO A 43 -9.51 -5.34 1.34
N PRO A 44 -8.86 -5.50 2.51
CA PRO A 44 -9.22 -4.76 3.71
C PRO A 44 -9.17 -3.25 3.49
N SER A 45 -10.19 -2.53 3.97
CA SER A 45 -10.18 -1.07 3.97
C SER A 45 -9.09 -0.54 4.89
N TRP A 46 -8.56 0.64 4.57
CA TRP A 46 -7.51 1.25 5.38
C TRP A 46 -7.60 2.76 5.35
N GLN A 47 -7.13 3.35 6.44
CA GLN A 47 -7.03 4.80 6.59
C GLN A 47 -5.79 5.13 7.41
N ILE A 48 -5.05 6.14 6.99
CA ILE A 48 -3.85 6.61 7.67
C ILE A 48 -3.79 8.13 7.63
N GLU A 49 -3.40 8.74 8.75
CA GLU A 49 -3.09 10.16 8.85
C GLU A 49 -1.78 10.35 9.60
N GLY A 50 -1.06 11.41 9.24
CA GLY A 50 0.21 11.73 9.85
C GLY A 50 1.00 12.73 9.02
N ALA A 51 2.32 12.58 8.98
CA ALA A 51 3.20 13.58 8.38
C ALA A 51 4.19 12.98 7.38
N LEU A 52 4.30 13.63 6.24
CA LEU A 52 5.38 13.43 5.28
C LEU A 52 6.56 14.34 5.62
N THR A 53 7.75 13.79 5.45
CA THR A 53 9.02 14.49 5.52
C THR A 53 9.87 14.05 4.33
N GLU A 54 10.38 15.00 3.57
CA GLU A 54 11.20 14.74 2.38
C GLU A 54 12.31 15.77 2.24
N ALA A 55 13.46 15.33 1.71
CA ALA A 55 14.47 16.17 1.11
C ALA A 55 14.90 15.62 -0.24
N CYS A 56 15.22 16.51 -1.18
CA CYS A 56 15.77 16.15 -2.48
C CYS A 56 16.93 17.04 -2.91
N THR A 57 17.58 16.71 -4.02
CA THR A 57 18.71 17.45 -4.59
C THR A 57 18.31 18.72 -5.34
N CYS A 58 17.02 19.00 -5.51
CA CYS A 58 16.56 20.21 -6.20
C CYS A 58 16.91 21.50 -5.43
N ALA A 59 17.04 22.60 -6.17
CA ALA A 59 17.13 23.94 -5.60
C ALA A 59 15.81 24.33 -4.90
N VAL A 60 15.90 25.37 -4.07
CA VAL A 60 14.75 25.97 -3.38
C VAL A 60 14.32 27.26 -4.11
N PRO A 61 13.01 27.46 -4.38
CA PRO A 61 11.93 26.49 -4.23
C PRO A 61 12.04 25.38 -5.29
N CYS A 62 11.65 24.15 -4.93
CA CYS A 62 11.67 23.03 -5.89
C CYS A 62 10.66 23.25 -7.01
N THR A 63 11.16 23.28 -8.24
CA THR A 63 10.39 23.45 -9.48
C THR A 63 9.32 22.35 -9.64
N CYS A 64 9.58 21.13 -9.16
CA CYS A 64 8.63 20.02 -9.22
C CYS A 64 7.29 20.33 -8.55
N ASN A 65 7.29 21.12 -7.48
CA ASN A 65 6.06 21.51 -6.76
C ASN A 65 5.13 22.40 -7.61
N PHE A 66 5.62 22.92 -8.74
CA PHE A 66 4.91 23.78 -9.69
C PHE A 66 4.66 23.09 -11.05
N GLY A 67 4.86 21.76 -11.12
CA GLY A 67 4.63 20.97 -12.33
C GLY A 67 5.81 20.90 -13.30
N GLU A 68 6.94 21.49 -12.94
CA GLU A 68 8.14 21.55 -13.78
C GLU A 68 9.13 20.41 -13.47
N GLY A 69 10.08 20.18 -14.37
CA GLY A 69 11.16 19.20 -14.16
C GLY A 69 12.12 19.58 -13.02
N PRO A 70 12.96 18.64 -12.54
CA PRO A 70 14.00 18.94 -11.54
C PRO A 70 14.93 20.06 -11.99
N SER A 71 15.42 20.85 -11.03
CA SER A 71 16.36 21.96 -11.23
C SER A 71 17.22 22.14 -9.96
N PRO A 72 18.53 22.43 -10.06
CA PRO A 72 19.28 22.84 -11.26
C PRO A 72 19.77 21.67 -12.11
N HIS A 73 19.58 20.44 -11.62
CA HIS A 73 19.94 19.23 -12.33
C HIS A 73 18.73 18.66 -13.06
N ASN A 74 18.96 17.89 -14.11
CA ASN A 74 17.92 17.11 -14.80
C ASN A 74 17.51 15.83 -14.03
N TYR A 75 17.88 15.71 -12.76
CA TYR A 75 17.55 14.59 -11.88
C TYR A 75 17.12 15.11 -10.50
N CYS A 76 16.36 14.28 -9.79
CA CYS A 76 15.93 14.51 -8.42
C CYS A 76 16.25 13.24 -7.62
N TYR A 77 17.13 13.35 -6.63
CA TYR A 77 17.41 12.27 -5.68
C TYR A 77 16.81 12.60 -4.34
N ALA A 78 15.86 11.79 -3.87
CA ALA A 78 15.02 12.08 -2.73
C ALA A 78 15.15 11.03 -1.63
N LEU A 79 15.01 11.46 -0.38
CA LEU A 79 14.82 10.61 0.79
C LEU A 79 13.59 11.11 1.51
N TYR A 80 12.63 10.22 1.77
CA TYR A 80 11.35 10.60 2.35
C TYR A 80 10.79 9.51 3.25
N SER A 81 9.98 9.94 4.20
CA SER A 81 9.28 9.08 5.16
C SER A 81 7.90 9.64 5.46
N TYR A 82 6.94 8.73 5.58
CA TYR A 82 5.60 8.95 6.07
C TYR A 82 5.52 8.39 7.49
N GLU A 83 5.30 9.26 8.46
CA GLU A 83 4.90 8.89 9.81
C GLU A 83 3.39 8.68 9.84
N ILE A 84 2.94 7.53 10.35
CA ILE A 84 1.54 7.27 10.65
C ILE A 84 1.29 7.66 12.10
N ARG A 85 0.71 8.83 12.34
CA ARG A 85 0.29 9.24 13.69
C ARG A 85 -0.90 8.42 14.15
N LYS A 86 -1.83 8.15 13.23
CA LYS A 86 -3.02 7.33 13.46
C LYS A 86 -3.41 6.58 12.20
N GLY A 87 -3.70 5.30 12.30
CA GLY A 87 -4.13 4.52 11.16
C GLY A 87 -4.35 3.03 11.41
N ARG A 88 -5.06 2.41 10.48
CA ARG A 88 -5.34 0.97 10.50
C ARG A 88 -5.45 0.40 9.10
N TYR A 89 -5.25 -0.91 8.98
CA TYR A 89 -5.53 -1.72 7.80
C TYR A 89 -6.39 -2.93 8.22
N GLY A 90 -7.69 -2.88 7.91
CA GLY A 90 -8.70 -3.68 8.60
C GLY A 90 -8.60 -3.51 10.11
N GLU A 91 -8.38 -4.62 10.83
CA GLU A 91 -8.17 -4.64 12.28
C GLU A 91 -6.70 -4.43 12.71
N THR A 92 -5.78 -4.26 11.76
CA THR A 92 -4.34 -4.11 12.06
C THR A 92 -4.03 -2.66 12.41
N PRO A 93 -3.61 -2.33 13.66
CA PRO A 93 -3.22 -0.97 14.01
C PRO A 93 -1.85 -0.62 13.42
N LEU A 94 -1.70 0.63 12.96
CA LEU A 94 -0.48 1.13 12.33
C LEU A 94 0.11 2.38 13.01
N ASP A 95 -0.49 2.80 14.13
CA ASP A 95 -0.11 4.00 14.89
C ASP A 95 1.38 3.96 15.27
N GLY A 96 2.08 5.07 15.05
CA GLY A 96 3.48 5.27 15.40
C GLY A 96 4.49 4.60 14.46
N LEU A 97 4.04 3.90 13.41
CA LEU A 97 4.91 3.28 12.41
C LEU A 97 5.23 4.23 11.26
N HIS A 98 6.31 3.91 10.55
CA HIS A 98 6.78 4.67 9.40
C HIS A 98 6.97 3.77 8.17
N PHE A 99 6.89 4.39 7.00
CA PHE A 99 7.31 3.80 5.73
C PHE A 99 7.85 4.90 4.81
N GLY A 100 8.67 4.54 3.83
CA GLY A 100 9.26 5.55 2.96
C GLY A 100 10.12 4.98 1.85
N GLY A 101 10.91 5.87 1.25
CA GLY A 101 11.76 5.52 0.12
C GLY A 101 12.96 6.45 -0.03
N ALA A 102 13.96 5.94 -0.76
CA ALA A 102 15.07 6.69 -1.29
C ALA A 102 15.13 6.50 -2.81
N ASP A 103 14.96 7.58 -3.56
CA ASP A 103 15.02 7.61 -5.02
C ASP A 103 16.41 8.10 -5.45
N LEU A 104 17.22 7.25 -6.07
CA LEU A 104 18.62 7.52 -6.38
C LEU A 104 18.96 7.15 -7.83
N ALA A 105 20.22 7.32 -8.23
CA ALA A 105 20.66 7.13 -9.61
C ALA A 105 20.50 5.68 -10.10
N HIS A 106 20.67 4.70 -9.22
CA HIS A 106 20.56 3.28 -9.56
C HIS A 106 19.21 2.67 -9.16
N GLY A 107 18.20 3.51 -8.89
CA GLY A 107 16.83 3.08 -8.61
C GLY A 107 16.33 3.48 -7.24
N ARG A 108 15.16 2.93 -6.90
CA ARG A 108 14.44 3.21 -5.67
C ARG A 108 14.74 2.15 -4.62
N THR A 109 14.91 2.56 -3.37
CA THR A 109 14.94 1.68 -2.21
C THR A 109 13.80 2.01 -1.29
N LEU A 110 12.88 1.06 -1.12
CA LEU A 110 11.73 1.18 -0.24
C LEU A 110 12.04 0.58 1.12
N PHE A 111 11.45 1.17 2.16
CA PHE A 111 11.65 0.71 3.52
C PHE A 111 10.40 0.85 4.39
N ILE A 112 10.30 -0.04 5.38
CA ILE A 112 9.30 -0.07 6.44
C ILE A 112 10.04 -0.02 7.78
N ASP A 113 9.39 0.57 8.78
CA ASP A 113 9.87 0.58 10.16
C ASP A 113 10.13 -0.83 10.70
N GLU A 114 11.33 -1.07 11.22
CA GLU A 114 11.71 -2.36 11.79
C GLU A 114 10.84 -2.81 12.98
N ARG A 115 10.20 -1.86 13.67
CA ARG A 115 9.29 -2.10 14.79
C ARG A 115 7.97 -2.77 14.37
N ALA A 116 7.63 -2.73 13.07
CA ALA A 116 6.43 -3.36 12.55
C ALA A 116 6.52 -4.88 12.67
N ASN A 117 5.45 -5.53 13.16
CA ASN A 117 5.31 -6.99 13.12
C ASN A 117 4.90 -7.48 11.72
N ASP A 118 4.82 -8.79 11.50
CA ASP A 118 4.57 -9.35 10.16
C ASP A 118 3.23 -8.93 9.55
N GLN A 119 2.17 -8.84 10.36
CA GLN A 119 0.85 -8.37 9.90
C GLN A 119 0.90 -6.89 9.50
N GLN A 120 1.58 -6.06 10.29
CA GLN A 120 1.78 -4.65 9.99
C GLN A 120 2.66 -4.45 8.75
N ARG A 121 3.71 -5.27 8.56
CA ARG A 121 4.56 -5.24 7.37
C ARG A 121 3.77 -5.60 6.11
N ALA A 122 2.87 -6.57 6.19
CA ALA A 122 1.99 -6.91 5.07
C ALA A 122 1.05 -5.74 4.71
N ALA A 123 0.38 -5.16 5.70
CA ALA A 123 -0.47 -3.98 5.52
C ALA A 123 0.30 -2.79 4.93
N LEU A 124 1.48 -2.48 5.47
CA LEU A 124 2.30 -1.35 5.03
C LEU A 124 2.83 -1.54 3.61
N ARG A 125 3.10 -2.77 3.15
CA ARG A 125 3.47 -3.02 1.75
C ARG A 125 2.34 -2.65 0.78
N VAL A 126 1.09 -2.97 1.11
CA VAL A 126 -0.08 -2.58 0.30
C VAL A 126 -0.25 -1.06 0.29
N ILE A 127 -0.17 -0.42 1.45
CA ILE A 127 -0.26 1.04 1.56
C ILE A 127 0.86 1.72 0.76
N LEU A 128 2.08 1.20 0.84
CA LEU A 128 3.23 1.69 0.09
C LEU A 128 3.03 1.54 -1.42
N ALA A 129 2.53 0.39 -1.87
CA ALA A 129 2.19 0.17 -3.28
C ALA A 129 1.17 1.21 -3.78
N ARG A 130 0.14 1.50 -2.99
CA ARG A 130 -0.89 2.50 -3.33
C ARG A 130 -0.35 3.93 -3.34
N ILE A 131 0.51 4.30 -2.40
CA ILE A 131 0.95 5.71 -2.22
C ILE A 131 2.18 6.05 -3.06
N ILE A 132 3.21 5.20 -3.03
CA ILE A 132 4.52 5.48 -3.62
C ILE A 132 4.61 4.93 -5.05
N GLU A 133 4.24 3.68 -5.26
CA GLU A 133 4.20 3.06 -6.60
C GLU A 133 2.95 3.44 -7.39
N ARG A 134 1.95 4.02 -6.70
CA ARG A 134 0.66 4.45 -7.29
C ARG A 134 -0.10 3.32 -7.99
N ALA A 135 0.01 2.11 -7.44
CA ALA A 135 -0.83 0.99 -7.84
C ALA A 135 -2.32 1.36 -7.67
N SER A 136 -3.15 0.88 -8.59
CA SER A 136 -4.61 0.94 -8.42
C SER A 136 -5.04 0.12 -7.19
N ALA A 137 -6.32 0.25 -6.81
CA ALA A 137 -6.86 -0.56 -5.72
C ALA A 137 -6.81 -2.06 -6.00
N GLU A 138 -6.97 -2.42 -7.27
CA GLU A 138 -7.02 -3.81 -7.74
C GLU A 138 -5.61 -4.42 -7.79
N GLU A 139 -4.59 -3.63 -8.12
CA GLU A 139 -3.19 -4.08 -8.25
C GLU A 139 -2.41 -4.07 -6.92
N GLY A 140 -2.96 -3.46 -5.88
CA GLY A 140 -2.24 -3.14 -4.65
C GLY A 140 -1.63 -4.34 -3.93
N GLU A 141 -2.34 -5.48 -3.89
CA GLU A 141 -1.86 -6.70 -3.24
C GLU A 141 -0.77 -7.42 -4.05
N ASP A 142 -0.95 -7.53 -5.36
CA ASP A 142 0.03 -8.12 -6.26
C ASP A 142 1.35 -7.33 -6.25
N GLU A 143 1.25 -6.00 -6.28
CA GLU A 143 2.41 -5.12 -6.18
C GLU A 143 3.06 -5.24 -4.79
N ALA A 144 2.28 -5.31 -3.71
CA ALA A 144 2.81 -5.54 -2.37
C ALA A 144 3.56 -6.90 -2.24
N ALA A 145 3.12 -7.93 -2.95
CA ALA A 145 3.80 -9.22 -3.02
C ALA A 145 5.12 -9.13 -3.80
N ARG A 146 5.16 -8.35 -4.89
CA ARG A 146 6.39 -8.05 -5.63
C ARG A 146 7.41 -7.33 -4.76
N LEU A 147 6.97 -6.27 -4.08
CA LEU A 147 7.80 -5.43 -3.21
C LEU A 147 8.37 -6.19 -2.00
N ALA A 148 7.69 -7.24 -1.53
CA ALA A 148 8.11 -8.02 -0.38
C ALA A 148 9.53 -8.58 -0.49
N LYS A 149 10.00 -8.86 -1.71
CA LYS A 149 11.31 -9.47 -1.97
C LYS A 149 12.48 -8.51 -1.76
N GLU A 150 12.23 -7.21 -1.86
CA GLU A 150 13.26 -6.16 -1.88
C GLU A 150 13.09 -5.16 -0.73
N MET A 151 12.02 -5.31 0.06
CA MET A 151 11.68 -4.41 1.15
C MET A 151 12.73 -4.46 2.27
N ARG A 152 13.17 -3.29 2.72
CA ARG A 152 14.05 -3.17 3.88
C ARG A 152 13.25 -2.85 5.13
N TYR A 153 13.61 -3.49 6.23
CA TYR A 153 13.12 -3.15 7.57
C TYR A 153 14.23 -2.44 8.32
N VAL A 154 13.99 -1.18 8.70
CA VAL A 154 15.05 -0.30 9.22
C VAL A 154 14.53 0.56 10.37
N GLY A 155 15.44 0.95 11.27
CA GLY A 155 15.17 2.01 12.24
C GLY A 155 14.94 3.35 11.53
N ILE A 156 13.82 4.01 11.85
CA ILE A 156 13.42 5.29 11.28
C ILE A 156 13.18 6.28 12.41
N LYS A 157 13.79 7.46 12.29
CA LYS A 157 13.57 8.57 13.20
C LYS A 157 13.20 9.82 12.40
N GLN A 158 11.94 10.23 12.52
CA GLN A 158 11.40 11.43 11.89
C GLN A 158 11.04 12.44 12.98
N GLU A 159 11.56 13.66 12.89
CA GLU A 159 11.33 14.73 13.88
C GLU A 159 11.10 16.05 13.16
N TYR A 160 10.05 16.77 13.55
CA TYR A 160 9.78 18.13 13.07
C TYR A 160 9.15 18.96 14.18
N ASP A 161 9.35 20.27 14.08
CA ASP A 161 8.71 21.28 14.93
C ASP A 161 8.27 22.46 14.06
N ASP A 162 8.05 23.63 14.66
CA ASP A 162 7.67 24.86 13.98
C ASP A 162 8.82 25.54 13.19
N ARG A 163 10.04 25.00 13.26
CA ARG A 163 11.26 25.61 12.70
C ARG A 163 12.08 24.67 11.82
N ARG A 164 12.02 23.36 12.04
CA ARG A 164 12.90 22.40 11.38
C ARG A 164 12.21 21.06 11.15
N ASN A 165 12.81 20.31 10.23
CA ASN A 165 12.44 18.93 9.93
C ASN A 165 13.70 18.08 9.74
N ARG A 166 13.65 16.83 10.21
CA ARG A 166 14.75 15.89 10.25
C ARG A 166 14.26 14.48 9.98
N LEU A 167 15.10 13.72 9.28
CA LEU A 167 14.90 12.31 9.06
C LEU A 167 16.23 11.58 9.18
N GLU A 168 16.24 10.48 9.90
CA GLU A 168 17.32 9.50 9.93
C GLU A 168 16.74 8.11 9.63
N VAL A 169 17.35 7.41 8.68
CA VAL A 169 16.97 6.06 8.28
C VAL A 169 18.20 5.18 8.32
N ALA A 170 18.21 4.23 9.25
CA ALA A 170 19.37 3.39 9.56
C ALA A 170 19.86 2.66 8.30
N GLY A 171 21.16 2.81 8.01
CA GLY A 171 21.80 2.17 6.85
C GLY A 171 21.40 2.74 5.47
N ILE A 172 20.58 3.81 5.41
CA ILE A 172 20.16 4.45 4.17
C ILE A 172 20.67 5.90 4.10
N GLY A 173 20.30 6.74 5.06
CA GLY A 173 20.61 8.16 4.95
C GLY A 173 19.94 9.03 6.01
N GLN A 174 20.19 10.33 5.91
CA GLN A 174 19.64 11.32 6.82
C GLN A 174 19.59 12.70 6.17
N PHE A 175 18.70 13.55 6.68
CA PHE A 175 18.77 14.99 6.44
C PHE A 175 18.31 15.80 7.64
N ASN A 176 18.80 17.04 7.68
CA ASN A 176 18.31 18.10 8.54
C ASN A 176 17.94 19.30 7.67
N ALA A 177 16.78 19.90 7.86
CA ALA A 177 16.34 21.07 7.13
C ALA A 177 15.73 22.12 8.06
N ASN A 178 16.01 23.39 7.77
CA ASN A 178 15.40 24.52 8.45
C ASN A 178 14.27 25.06 7.57
N TYR A 179 13.13 25.36 8.18
CA TYR A 179 12.02 25.99 7.47
C TYR A 179 12.42 27.37 6.97
N ILE A 180 11.95 27.68 5.77
CA ILE A 180 12.13 29.00 5.19
C ILE A 180 11.03 29.87 5.78
N MET A 181 11.39 30.76 6.69
CA MET A 181 10.42 31.64 7.32
C MET A 181 9.93 32.70 6.33
N GLY A 182 8.65 33.02 6.41
CA GLY A 182 8.04 34.12 5.68
C GLY A 182 8.60 35.48 6.10
N LEU A 183 8.13 36.53 5.42
CA LEU A 183 8.56 37.91 5.69
C LEU A 183 8.30 38.32 7.15
N ASP A 184 7.24 37.80 7.76
CA ASP A 184 6.88 38.02 9.17
C ASP A 184 7.83 37.34 10.18
N LYS A 185 8.66 36.38 9.71
CA LYS A 185 9.56 35.55 10.51
C LYS A 185 8.88 34.64 11.56
N THR A 186 7.55 34.60 11.58
CA THR A 186 6.76 33.83 12.54
C THR A 186 6.19 32.56 11.93
N GLN A 187 5.85 32.58 10.63
CA GLN A 187 5.29 31.42 9.93
C GLN A 187 6.21 30.97 8.80
N PRO A 188 6.32 29.65 8.54
CA PRO A 188 7.08 29.16 7.40
C PRO A 188 6.37 29.46 6.07
N LEU A 189 7.13 29.50 4.99
CA LEU A 189 6.58 29.50 3.64
C LEU A 189 5.90 28.16 3.36
N VAL A 190 4.66 28.23 2.91
CA VAL A 190 3.82 27.07 2.59
C VAL A 190 3.40 27.12 1.13
N VAL A 191 3.61 26.03 0.40
CA VAL A 191 2.99 25.80 -0.91
C VAL A 191 1.75 24.94 -0.69
N ARG A 192 0.58 25.47 -1.06
CA ARG A 192 -0.70 24.74 -0.98
C ARG A 192 -1.04 24.14 -2.34
N ASN A 193 -1.71 22.99 -2.34
CA ASN A 193 -2.14 22.30 -3.57
C ASN A 193 -0.97 22.02 -4.54
N ASN A 194 0.15 21.54 -4.00
CA ASN A 194 1.34 21.25 -4.80
C ASN A 194 1.12 20.02 -5.71
N THR A 195 1.90 19.92 -6.79
CA THR A 195 1.73 18.89 -7.83
C THR A 195 2.56 17.63 -7.63
N THR A 196 3.42 17.57 -6.61
CA THR A 196 4.40 16.48 -6.42
C THR A 196 4.00 15.52 -5.32
N TRP A 197 3.69 16.07 -4.15
CA TRP A 197 3.38 15.35 -2.92
C TRP A 197 1.91 15.56 -2.58
N ARG A 198 1.18 14.47 -2.29
CA ARG A 198 -0.24 14.50 -1.94
C ARG A 198 -0.55 15.01 -0.52
N ILE A 199 0.25 15.96 -0.05
CA ILE A 199 0.00 16.78 1.14
C ILE A 199 -0.71 18.07 0.70
N ARG A 200 -1.73 18.49 1.47
CA ARG A 200 -2.48 19.73 1.17
C ARG A 200 -1.61 20.97 1.30
N GLU A 201 -0.76 20.97 2.31
CA GLU A 201 0.15 22.04 2.65
C GLU A 201 1.57 21.48 2.70
N SER A 202 2.47 22.10 1.94
CA SER A 202 3.88 21.75 1.91
C SER A 202 4.69 22.89 2.50
N ILE A 203 5.11 22.71 3.75
CA ILE A 203 6.06 23.59 4.41
C ILE A 203 7.41 23.45 3.72
N LYS A 204 7.96 24.60 3.30
CA LYS A 204 9.19 24.66 2.51
C LYS A 204 10.39 24.84 3.40
N ALA A 205 11.40 24.02 3.19
CA ALA A 205 12.63 24.01 3.98
C ALA A 205 13.88 23.97 3.10
N LYS A 206 15.00 24.35 3.69
CA LYS A 206 16.33 24.26 3.09
C LYS A 206 17.21 23.33 3.92
N THR A 207 17.80 22.33 3.28
CA THR A 207 18.65 21.35 3.96
C THR A 207 19.91 22.04 4.50
N THR A 208 20.28 21.71 5.74
CA THR A 208 21.60 22.01 6.33
C THR A 208 22.54 20.81 6.20
N LEU A 209 21.96 19.63 6.06
CA LEU A 209 22.61 18.35 5.83
C LEU A 209 21.66 17.48 5.00
N TYR A 210 22.15 16.81 3.97
CA TYR A 210 21.44 15.74 3.29
C TYR A 210 22.43 14.69 2.76
N ARG A 211 22.39 13.49 3.34
CA ARG A 211 23.29 12.38 3.04
C ARG A 211 22.52 11.12 2.78
N VAL A 212 22.88 10.40 1.73
CA VAL A 212 22.33 9.07 1.43
C VAL A 212 23.47 8.17 0.98
N LYS A 213 23.43 6.91 1.38
CA LYS A 213 24.33 5.87 0.86
C LYS A 213 23.56 4.57 0.72
N VAL A 214 23.33 4.15 -0.53
CA VAL A 214 22.66 2.88 -0.83
C VAL A 214 23.39 2.21 -1.99
N GLY A 215 24.00 1.05 -1.74
CA GLY A 215 24.80 0.36 -2.75
C GLY A 215 25.93 1.26 -3.28
N LYS A 216 25.89 1.56 -4.59
CA LYS A 216 26.86 2.45 -5.26
C LYS A 216 26.49 3.93 -5.16
N ASP A 217 25.23 4.24 -4.84
CA ASP A 217 24.78 5.62 -4.70
C ASP A 217 25.30 6.24 -3.42
N LYS A 218 25.86 7.44 -3.55
CA LYS A 218 26.31 8.27 -2.44
C LYS A 218 25.99 9.73 -2.73
N LEU A 219 25.30 10.35 -1.78
CA LEU A 219 24.96 11.77 -1.77
C LEU A 219 25.49 12.41 -0.48
N ASP A 220 26.09 13.60 -0.60
CA ASP A 220 26.44 14.46 0.54
C ASP A 220 26.33 15.92 0.09
N VAL A 221 25.15 16.51 0.31
CA VAL A 221 24.80 17.86 -0.14
C VAL A 221 24.11 18.64 0.97
N LYS A 222 23.95 19.93 0.75
CA LYS A 222 23.21 20.86 1.60
C LYS A 222 22.71 22.03 0.78
N GLY A 223 21.80 22.82 1.34
CA GLY A 223 21.22 23.97 0.67
C GLY A 223 20.14 23.62 -0.36
N THR A 224 19.68 22.36 -0.36
CA THR A 224 18.70 21.83 -1.29
C THR A 224 17.29 21.83 -0.69
N ASN A 225 16.29 21.48 -1.49
CA ASN A 225 14.89 21.48 -1.10
C ASN A 225 14.56 20.42 -0.05
N SER A 226 13.64 20.78 0.84
CA SER A 226 12.89 19.85 1.66
C SER A 226 11.42 20.26 1.75
N ASN A 227 10.55 19.25 1.83
CA ASN A 227 9.12 19.38 2.04
C ASN A 227 8.74 18.72 3.37
N GLN A 228 7.82 19.33 4.12
CA GLN A 228 7.15 18.73 5.27
C GLN A 228 5.66 19.03 5.17
N GLY A 229 4.81 18.11 5.60
CA GLY A 229 3.39 18.42 5.74
C GLY A 229 2.53 17.24 6.12
N ASP A 230 1.33 17.55 6.57
CA ASP A 230 0.38 16.55 7.04
C ASP A 230 -0.41 15.93 5.88
N TYR A 231 -0.80 14.67 6.06
CA TYR A 231 -1.66 13.93 5.16
C TYR A 231 -2.77 13.19 5.89
N ALA A 232 -3.85 12.90 5.17
CA ALA A 232 -4.91 11.98 5.57
C ALA A 232 -5.40 11.23 4.33
N TYR A 233 -5.21 9.92 4.32
CA TYR A 233 -5.45 9.04 3.19
C TYR A 233 -6.38 7.89 3.56
N THR A 234 -7.06 7.36 2.55
CA THR A 234 -7.91 6.18 2.65
C THR A 234 -7.68 5.28 1.43
N ASP A 235 -8.11 4.04 1.51
CA ASP A 235 -8.10 3.05 0.43
C ASP A 235 -8.86 3.48 -0.83
N GLN A 236 -9.83 4.38 -0.65
CA GLN A 236 -10.67 4.96 -1.70
C GLN A 236 -10.02 6.13 -2.43
N MET A 237 -8.88 6.64 -1.95
CA MET A 237 -8.21 7.77 -2.61
C MET A 237 -7.53 7.31 -3.91
N ASP A 238 -7.77 8.06 -4.99
CA ASP A 238 -7.00 7.93 -6.21
C ASP A 238 -5.65 8.64 -6.04
N PHE A 239 -4.56 7.87 -6.03
CA PHE A 239 -3.19 8.38 -5.99
C PHE A 239 -2.65 8.80 -7.36
N GLY A 240 -3.50 8.71 -8.40
CA GLY A 240 -3.23 9.07 -9.79
C GLY A 240 -2.22 8.12 -10.42
N THR A 241 -1.94 8.27 -11.70
CA THR A 241 -0.86 7.53 -12.34
C THR A 241 0.50 8.08 -11.92
N ALA A 242 1.58 7.27 -11.98
CA ALA A 242 2.94 7.74 -11.76
C ALA A 242 3.21 9.00 -12.60
N ALA A 243 3.61 10.10 -11.95
CA ALA A 243 3.92 11.33 -12.67
C ALA A 243 5.09 11.04 -13.62
N ARG A 244 5.02 11.57 -14.86
CA ARG A 244 6.08 11.43 -15.87
C ARG A 244 7.50 11.78 -15.35
N TRP A 245 7.58 12.57 -14.29
CA TRP A 245 8.82 13.14 -13.74
C TRP A 245 9.13 12.66 -12.32
N SER A 246 8.40 11.67 -11.79
CA SER A 246 8.65 11.20 -10.41
C SER A 246 10.12 10.79 -10.25
N CYS A 247 10.73 11.32 -9.20
CA CYS A 247 12.17 11.38 -8.99
C CYS A 247 12.85 10.00 -9.15
N GLY A 248 13.94 9.94 -9.93
CA GLY A 248 14.69 8.71 -10.23
C GLY A 248 14.77 8.32 -11.71
N ALA A 249 14.05 9.01 -12.61
CA ALA A 249 14.13 8.76 -14.05
C ALA A 249 15.45 9.29 -14.65
N SER A 250 16.36 8.40 -15.06
CA SER A 250 17.41 8.79 -16.02
C SER A 250 16.74 9.09 -17.35
N MET A 251 17.03 10.25 -17.95
CA MET A 251 16.68 10.48 -19.36
C MET A 251 17.43 9.45 -20.21
N SER A 252 16.75 8.43 -20.71
CA SER A 252 17.22 7.73 -21.90
C SER A 252 16.89 8.59 -23.12
N ASN A 253 17.73 8.53 -24.16
CA ASN A 253 17.71 9.37 -25.37
C ASN A 253 16.45 9.24 -26.26
N GLN A 254 15.30 8.82 -25.73
CA GLN A 254 14.09 8.54 -26.53
C GLN A 254 12.77 9.09 -25.98
N GLY A 255 12.78 9.93 -24.92
CA GLY A 255 11.60 10.73 -24.56
C GLY A 255 10.40 9.95 -23.99
N GLU A 256 10.53 8.66 -23.73
CA GLU A 256 9.52 7.86 -23.02
C GLU A 256 9.93 7.61 -21.57
N VAL A 257 8.99 7.93 -20.67
CA VAL A 257 9.14 7.75 -19.23
C VAL A 257 8.80 6.30 -18.92
N MET A 258 9.82 5.49 -18.71
CA MET A 258 9.66 4.12 -18.24
C MET A 258 10.18 4.06 -16.80
N CYS A 259 9.27 3.88 -15.83
CA CYS A 259 9.65 3.36 -14.53
C CYS A 259 10.04 1.88 -14.71
N GLY A 260 11.06 1.43 -13.99
CA GLY A 260 11.76 0.17 -14.22
C GLY A 260 10.86 -1.02 -14.61
N GLY A 261 11.26 -1.72 -15.67
CA GLY A 261 10.54 -2.87 -16.21
C GLY A 261 11.16 -3.59 -17.41
N LYS A 262 12.49 -3.51 -17.62
CA LYS A 262 13.43 -4.54 -18.13
C LYS A 262 14.75 -3.90 -18.54
#